data_AF-A0A818NK34-F1
#
_entry.id   AF-A0A818NK34-F1
#
_cell.length_a   1.000
_cell.length_b   1.000
_cell.length_c   1.000
_cell.angle_alpha   90.00
_cell.angle_beta   90.00
_cell.angle_gamma   90.00
#
_symmetry.space_group_name_H-M   'P 1'
#
loop_
_entity.id
_entity.type
_entity.pdbx_description
1 polymer ?
#
loop_
_entity_poly.entity_id
_entity_poly.type
_entity_poly.pdbx_seq_one_letter_code
_entity_poly.pdbx_strand_id
1 'polypeptide(L)'
;MLNASSGLITITTTVATSITTTTTAATTNQSYYCSGVSPYTLWSMNGYGNVYMTINTSQCNFNSTPLYFTSMGGDIAHFTVGGYTAIYSPTKDSFTVYATPIISYTIAIMFNYSQTYRWNINWVGILE
;
A
#
# COMPACT_ATOMS: atom_id res chain seq x y z
N MET A 1 43.51 3.42 -68.34
CA MET A 1 43.17 4.55 -67.46
C MET A 1 42.48 3.98 -66.23
N LEU A 2 42.98 4.39 -65.06
CA LEU A 2 42.38 4.33 -63.71
C LEU A 2 42.25 2.97 -63.00
N ASN A 3 43.01 2.95 -61.90
CA ASN A 3 43.15 2.05 -60.77
C ASN A 3 41.90 2.02 -59.88
N ALA A 4 41.52 0.87 -59.36
CA ALA A 4 40.74 0.75 -58.14
C ALA A 4 41.33 -0.37 -57.28
N SER A 5 42.00 0.01 -56.20
CA SER A 5 42.59 -0.89 -55.21
C SER A 5 41.50 -1.61 -54.42
N SER A 6 41.56 -2.94 -54.40
CA SER A 6 40.76 -3.81 -53.54
C SER A 6 41.20 -3.66 -52.07
N GLY A 7 40.40 -2.94 -51.27
CA GLY A 7 40.50 -2.96 -49.81
C GLY A 7 39.54 -4.00 -49.23
N LEU A 8 40.04 -5.14 -48.78
CA LEU A 8 39.28 -6.09 -47.96
C LEU A 8 39.22 -5.53 -46.53
N ILE A 9 38.01 -5.22 -46.06
CA ILE A 9 37.74 -4.88 -44.66
C ILE A 9 37.48 -6.20 -43.92
N THR A 10 38.39 -6.61 -43.05
CA THR A 10 38.21 -7.76 -42.17
C THR A 10 37.39 -7.33 -40.96
N ILE A 11 36.14 -7.79 -40.86
CA ILE A 11 35.29 -7.57 -39.69
C ILE A 11 35.52 -8.75 -38.74
N THR A 12 36.19 -8.50 -37.60
CA THR A 12 36.32 -9.49 -36.53
C THR A 12 35.09 -9.43 -35.65
N THR A 13 34.19 -10.41 -35.78
CA THR A 13 32.99 -10.50 -34.95
C THR A 13 33.32 -11.22 -33.64
N THR A 14 33.38 -10.50 -32.53
CA THR A 14 33.50 -11.10 -31.19
C THR A 14 32.15 -11.71 -30.81
N VAL A 15 32.07 -13.04 -30.72
CA VAL A 15 30.88 -13.73 -30.20
C VAL A 15 30.86 -13.57 -28.68
N ALA A 16 29.91 -12.79 -28.16
CA ALA A 16 29.68 -12.69 -26.73
C ALA A 16 28.94 -13.95 -26.24
N THR A 17 29.64 -14.81 -25.49
CA THR A 17 29.05 -15.98 -24.84
C THR A 17 28.26 -15.53 -23.61
N SER A 18 26.93 -15.46 -23.71
CA SER A 18 26.06 -15.22 -22.55
C SER A 18 25.97 -16.49 -21.71
N ILE A 19 26.66 -16.52 -20.57
CA ILE A 19 26.48 -17.57 -19.55
C ILE A 19 25.10 -17.35 -18.92
N THR A 20 24.15 -18.23 -19.21
CA THR A 20 22.86 -18.27 -18.51
C THR A 20 23.08 -18.91 -17.14
N THR A 21 23.34 -18.10 -16.12
CA THR A 21 23.27 -18.55 -14.74
C THR A 21 21.80 -18.71 -14.37
N THR A 22 21.30 -19.94 -14.37
CA THR A 22 19.98 -20.27 -13.79
C THR A 22 20.11 -20.24 -12.27
N THR A 23 20.16 -19.04 -11.70
CA THR A 23 20.00 -18.86 -10.25
C THR A 23 18.51 -18.96 -9.95
N THR A 24 18.05 -20.14 -9.57
CA THR A 24 16.75 -20.31 -8.93
C THR A 24 16.83 -19.74 -7.51
N ALA A 25 16.96 -18.43 -7.39
CA ALA A 25 16.71 -17.73 -6.13
C ALA A 25 15.19 -17.69 -5.98
N ALA A 26 14.66 -18.33 -4.94
CA ALA A 26 13.31 -18.06 -4.48
C ALA A 26 13.27 -16.59 -4.03
N THR A 27 12.92 -15.68 -4.93
CA THR A 27 12.70 -14.27 -4.61
C THR A 27 11.41 -14.20 -3.80
N THR A 28 11.53 -14.24 -2.47
CA THR A 28 10.45 -13.73 -1.62
C THR A 28 10.27 -12.27 -2.00
N ASN A 29 9.21 -11.92 -2.74
CA ASN A 29 8.85 -10.54 -3.08
C ASN A 29 8.45 -9.80 -1.80
N GLN A 30 9.43 -9.51 -0.95
CA GLN A 30 9.28 -8.74 0.27
C GLN A 30 9.21 -7.26 -0.14
N SER A 31 8.09 -6.61 0.14
CA SER A 31 8.00 -5.16 0.00
C SER A 31 8.52 -4.50 1.28
N TYR A 32 9.44 -3.53 1.14
CA TYR A 32 9.87 -2.68 2.25
C TYR A 32 8.93 -1.47 2.46
N TYR A 33 8.13 -1.18 1.45
CA TYR A 33 7.19 -0.08 1.43
C TYR A 33 5.94 -0.52 0.69
N CYS A 34 4.78 -0.15 1.20
CA CYS A 34 3.50 -0.34 0.52
C CYS A 34 2.52 0.72 1.00
N SER A 35 1.57 1.12 0.17
CA SER A 35 0.55 2.09 0.55
C SER A 35 -0.78 1.78 -0.13
N GLY A 36 -1.85 2.39 0.36
CA GLY A 36 -3.17 2.22 -0.21
C GLY A 36 -4.22 3.11 0.43
N VAL A 37 -5.44 2.93 -0.04
CA VAL A 37 -6.65 3.60 0.46
C VAL A 37 -7.68 2.52 0.74
N SER A 38 -8.24 2.51 1.94
CA SER A 38 -9.28 1.55 2.29
C SER A 38 -10.61 1.87 1.59
N PRO A 39 -11.43 0.86 1.26
CA PRO A 39 -12.82 1.10 0.91
C PRO A 39 -13.59 1.67 2.10
N TYR A 40 -14.34 2.76 1.89
CA TYR A 40 -15.19 3.36 2.93
C TYR A 40 -16.29 2.41 3.43
N THR A 41 -16.61 1.37 2.67
CA THR A 41 -17.57 0.33 3.05
C THR A 41 -17.09 -0.60 4.15
N LEU A 42 -15.81 -0.52 4.56
CA LEU A 42 -15.25 -1.35 5.63
C LEU A 42 -15.55 -0.86 7.03
N TRP A 43 -16.10 0.36 7.20
CA TRP A 43 -16.51 0.81 8.52
C TRP A 43 -17.56 -0.11 9.12
N SER A 44 -17.43 -0.38 10.42
CA SER A 44 -18.37 -1.14 11.23
C SER A 44 -18.57 -0.44 12.56
N MET A 45 -19.81 -0.42 13.07
CA MET A 45 -20.09 0.07 14.42
C MET A 45 -19.66 -0.96 15.46
N ASN A 46 -19.04 -0.50 16.54
CA ASN A 46 -18.96 -1.28 17.77
C ASN A 46 -20.01 -0.78 18.78
N GLY A 47 -20.36 -1.62 19.76
CA GLY A 47 -21.27 -1.25 20.84
C GLY A 47 -20.67 -0.28 21.87
N TYR A 48 -19.45 0.21 21.65
CA TYR A 48 -18.65 0.98 22.62
C TYR A 48 -18.50 2.45 22.22
N GLY A 49 -19.33 2.95 21.30
CA GLY A 49 -19.34 4.36 20.90
C GLY A 49 -18.29 4.73 19.85
N ASN A 50 -17.68 3.75 19.19
CA ASN A 50 -16.72 3.97 18.11
C ASN A 50 -17.12 3.18 16.85
N VAL A 51 -16.62 3.61 15.70
CA VAL A 51 -16.58 2.75 14.50
C VAL A 51 -15.16 2.26 14.32
N TYR A 52 -15.00 1.16 13.63
CA TYR A 52 -13.69 0.59 13.34
C TYR A 52 -13.67 0.01 11.94
N MET A 53 -12.47 -0.17 11.41
CA MET A 53 -12.24 -1.01 10.23
C MET A 53 -10.92 -1.74 10.37
N THR A 54 -10.88 -2.96 9.85
CA THR A 54 -9.66 -3.72 9.66
C THR A 54 -9.23 -3.60 8.20
N ILE A 55 -8.02 -3.11 7.97
CA ILE A 55 -7.44 -2.91 6.65
C ILE A 55 -6.56 -4.12 6.35
N ASN A 56 -6.84 -4.80 5.24
CA ASN A 56 -6.00 -5.88 4.72
C ASN A 56 -4.83 -5.30 3.93
N THR A 57 -3.62 -5.76 4.25
CA THR A 57 -2.36 -5.37 3.62
C THR A 57 -1.62 -6.58 3.04
N SER A 58 -2.25 -7.76 2.95
CA SER A 58 -1.64 -8.98 2.44
C SER A 58 -1.09 -8.83 1.03
N GLN A 59 -1.69 -7.97 0.19
CA GLN A 59 -1.20 -7.66 -1.16
C GLN A 59 0.23 -7.09 -1.17
N CYS A 60 0.71 -6.55 -0.05
CA CYS A 60 2.04 -5.98 0.08
C CYS A 60 3.12 -7.04 0.30
N ASN A 61 2.77 -8.27 0.69
CA ASN A 61 3.73 -9.35 0.95
C ASN A 61 4.85 -8.96 1.93
N PHE A 62 4.52 -8.23 3.00
CA PHE A 62 5.47 -7.98 4.10
C PHE A 62 5.85 -9.32 4.75
N ASN A 63 7.12 -9.48 5.15
CA ASN A 63 7.59 -10.69 5.84
C ASN A 63 7.55 -10.58 7.38
N SER A 64 7.41 -9.37 7.92
CA SER A 64 7.16 -9.06 9.33
C SER A 64 6.17 -7.88 9.43
N THR A 65 5.76 -7.51 10.64
CA THR A 65 4.82 -6.40 10.84
C THR A 65 5.51 -5.07 10.53
N PRO A 66 5.09 -4.30 9.51
CA PRO A 66 5.66 -2.98 9.24
C PRO A 66 5.13 -1.94 10.23
N LEU A 67 5.81 -0.79 10.27
CA LEU A 67 5.27 0.43 10.85
C LEU A 67 4.21 0.99 9.91
N TYR A 68 2.96 1.05 10.37
CA TYR A 68 1.88 1.68 9.64
C TYR A 68 1.72 3.14 10.04
N PHE A 69 1.33 3.98 9.09
CA PHE A 69 0.91 5.36 9.31
C PHE A 69 -0.38 5.58 8.53
N THR A 70 -1.32 6.30 9.13
CA THR A 70 -2.65 6.51 8.55
C THR A 70 -3.06 7.97 8.53
N SER A 71 -3.95 8.31 7.60
CA SER A 71 -4.72 9.55 7.62
C SER A 71 -6.15 9.25 7.20
N MET A 72 -7.09 10.11 7.59
CA MET A 72 -8.47 10.00 7.16
C MET A 72 -8.71 10.81 5.88
N GLY A 73 -9.34 10.18 4.90
CA GLY A 73 -9.86 10.83 3.70
C GLY A 73 -11.39 10.72 3.63
N GLY A 74 -11.98 11.45 2.70
CA GLY A 74 -13.42 11.45 2.43
C GLY A 74 -13.86 12.75 1.77
N ASP A 75 -15.09 12.80 1.30
CA ASP A 75 -15.59 13.94 0.52
C ASP A 75 -15.78 15.19 1.37
N ILE A 76 -16.28 15.02 2.60
CA ILE A 76 -16.61 16.11 3.52
C ILE A 76 -16.65 15.60 4.96
N ALA A 77 -16.54 16.52 5.91
CA ALA A 77 -16.76 16.30 7.35
C ALA A 77 -15.84 15.26 8.02
N HIS A 78 -14.84 14.70 7.36
CA HIS A 78 -13.90 13.75 7.99
C HIS A 78 -13.07 14.39 9.12
N PHE A 79 -12.99 15.72 9.19
CA PHE A 79 -12.39 16.44 10.32
C PHE A 79 -13.18 16.31 11.63
N THR A 80 -14.41 15.77 11.62
CA THR A 80 -15.27 15.71 12.82
C THR A 80 -15.02 14.48 13.69
N VAL A 81 -14.06 13.64 13.32
CA VAL A 81 -13.70 12.42 14.07
C VAL A 81 -12.22 12.42 14.42
N GLY A 82 -11.85 11.60 15.39
CA GLY A 82 -10.47 11.38 15.82
C GLY A 82 -10.19 9.90 16.03
N GLY A 83 -8.97 9.56 16.48
CA GLY A 83 -8.55 8.18 16.78
C GLY A 83 -8.11 7.37 15.56
N TYR A 84 -8.39 7.81 14.34
CA TYR A 84 -8.07 7.08 13.09
C TYR A 84 -6.55 6.91 12.83
N THR A 85 -5.71 7.58 13.59
CA THR A 85 -4.24 7.42 13.62
C THR A 85 -3.74 6.43 14.66
N ALA A 86 -4.60 5.96 15.55
CA ALA A 86 -4.28 4.90 16.51
C ALA A 86 -4.42 3.53 15.83
N ILE A 87 -3.27 2.87 15.62
CA ILE A 87 -3.18 1.57 14.97
C ILE A 87 -3.22 0.45 16.01
N TYR A 88 -4.18 -0.45 15.86
CA TYR A 88 -4.42 -1.58 16.75
C TYR A 88 -4.10 -2.90 16.07
N SER A 89 -3.51 -3.82 16.84
CA SER A 89 -3.21 -5.21 16.43
C SER A 89 -2.55 -5.32 15.05
N PRO A 90 -1.47 -4.57 14.76
CA PRO A 90 -0.82 -4.63 13.46
C PRO A 90 -0.15 -6.00 13.27
N THR A 91 -0.30 -6.52 12.06
CA THR A 91 0.39 -7.71 11.55
C THR A 91 1.01 -7.38 10.19
N LYS A 92 1.76 -8.32 9.63
CA LYS A 92 2.25 -8.23 8.24
C LYS A 92 1.12 -8.17 7.19
N ASP A 93 -0.10 -8.60 7.56
CA ASP A 93 -1.23 -8.80 6.65
C ASP A 93 -2.41 -7.86 6.93
N SER A 94 -2.42 -7.17 8.07
CA SER A 94 -3.53 -6.29 8.43
C SER A 94 -3.22 -5.36 9.59
N PHE A 95 -4.06 -4.35 9.78
CA PHE A 95 -4.16 -3.59 11.02
C PHE A 95 -5.59 -3.06 11.20
N THR A 96 -5.94 -2.64 12.43
CA THR A 96 -7.27 -2.06 12.72
C THR A 96 -7.13 -0.62 13.18
N VAL A 97 -8.04 0.24 12.74
CA VAL A 97 -8.19 1.60 13.28
C VAL A 97 -9.58 1.80 13.83
N TYR A 98 -9.70 2.71 14.79
CA TYR A 98 -10.96 3.16 15.35
C TYR A 98 -11.16 4.64 15.02
N ALA A 99 -12.40 5.03 14.75
CA ALA A 99 -12.78 6.43 14.69
C ALA A 99 -13.87 6.70 15.72
N THR A 100 -13.75 7.83 16.40
CA THR A 100 -14.66 8.30 17.44
C THR A 100 -15.03 9.76 17.17
N PRO A 101 -16.27 10.20 17.44
CA PRO A 101 -16.64 11.58 17.18
C PRO A 101 -15.91 12.53 18.14
N ILE A 102 -15.33 13.61 17.61
CA ILE A 102 -14.73 14.69 18.43
C ILE A 102 -15.67 15.90 18.56
N ILE A 103 -16.87 15.77 18.02
CA ILE A 103 -17.99 16.70 18.17
C ILE A 103 -19.23 15.92 18.64
N SER A 104 -20.34 16.61 18.90
CA SER A 104 -21.57 16.02 19.44
C SER A 104 -22.37 15.19 18.43
N TYR A 105 -21.78 14.14 17.87
CA TYR A 105 -22.46 13.14 17.05
C TYR A 105 -22.76 11.89 17.87
N THR A 106 -23.92 11.29 17.60
CA THR A 106 -24.17 9.90 18.01
C THR A 106 -23.39 8.96 17.09
N ILE A 107 -23.11 7.76 17.57
CA ILE A 107 -22.36 6.78 16.77
C ILE A 107 -23.09 6.38 15.48
N ALA A 108 -24.43 6.35 15.52
CA ALA A 108 -25.27 6.05 14.37
C ALA A 108 -25.18 7.15 13.30
N ILE A 109 -25.20 8.43 13.70
CA ILE A 109 -25.01 9.56 12.77
C ILE A 109 -23.62 9.50 12.13
N MET A 110 -22.60 9.27 12.95
CA MET A 110 -21.22 9.20 12.48
C MET A 110 -21.01 8.05 11.49
N PHE A 111 -21.56 6.86 11.78
CA PHE A 111 -21.52 5.73 10.86
C PHE A 111 -22.27 6.03 9.56
N ASN A 112 -23.45 6.66 9.62
CA ASN A 112 -24.15 7.07 8.41
C ASN A 112 -23.31 8.04 7.54
N TYR A 113 -22.58 8.97 8.18
CA TYR A 113 -21.67 9.87 7.47
C TYR A 113 -20.43 9.19 6.91
N SER A 114 -19.88 8.18 7.59
CA SER A 114 -18.77 7.41 7.03
C SER A 114 -19.15 6.73 5.71
N GLN A 115 -20.40 6.32 5.58
CA GLN A 115 -20.94 5.76 4.33
C GLN A 115 -21.27 6.83 3.29
N THR A 116 -21.97 7.89 3.70
CA THR A 116 -22.48 8.92 2.78
C THR A 116 -21.37 9.81 2.23
N TYR A 117 -20.40 10.17 3.07
CA TYR A 117 -19.26 11.03 2.71
C TYR A 117 -18.01 10.23 2.35
N ARG A 118 -18.16 8.91 2.16
CA ARG A 118 -17.12 8.00 1.68
C ARG A 118 -15.82 8.11 2.47
N TRP A 119 -15.93 8.14 3.80
CA TRP A 119 -14.76 8.24 4.68
C TRP A 119 -13.90 6.98 4.54
N ASN A 120 -12.62 7.17 4.26
CA ASN A 120 -11.65 6.12 4.04
C ASN A 120 -10.37 6.40 4.83
N ILE A 121 -9.49 5.41 4.87
CA ILE A 121 -8.18 5.52 5.50
C ILE A 121 -7.12 5.41 4.41
N ASN A 122 -6.36 6.47 4.23
CA ASN A 122 -5.10 6.40 3.49
C ASN A 122 -4.06 5.82 4.43
N TRP A 123 -3.20 4.95 3.93
CA TRP A 123 -2.19 4.31 4.75
C TRP A 123 -0.90 4.07 3.99
N VAL A 124 0.19 4.02 4.75
CA VAL A 124 1.51 3.56 4.32
C VAL A 124 2.06 2.59 5.36
N GLY A 125 2.62 1.48 4.90
CA GLY A 125 3.40 0.54 5.69
C GLY A 125 4.86 0.61 5.27
N ILE A 126 5.75 0.77 6.24
CA ILE A 126 7.20 0.82 6.05
C ILE A 126 7.83 -0.27 6.92
N LEU A 127 8.62 -1.13 6.29
CA LEU A 127 9.32 -2.22 6.95
C LEU A 127 10.77 -1.81 7.20
N GLU A 128 11.22 -1.95 8.45
CA GLU A 128 12.61 -1.72 8.87
C GLU A 128 13.48 -2.97 8.75
#